data_AF-A0A831RFQ9-F1
#
_entry.id   AF-A0A831RFQ9-F1
#
_cell.length_a   1.000
_cell.length_b   1.000
_cell.length_c   1.000
_cell.angle_alpha   90.00
_cell.angle_beta   90.00
_cell.angle_gamma   90.00
#
_symmetry.space_group_name_H-M   'P 1'
#
loop_
_entity.id
_entity.type
_entity.pdbx_description
1 polymer ?
#
loop_
_entity_poly.entity_id
_entity_poly.type
_entity_poly.pdbx_seq_one_letter_code
_entity_poly.pdbx_strand_id
1 'polypeptide(L)'
;MTNTPRLALPRVGTAQVRKHISYNRAVRTLDCLVQLSVNDRGRTAPPPSPVNGDQYIIGIGATGIWAGHDNHIAAFQGKNWNFYPPGPGWRCFIIAEHRLVYWNGNGWTAFADGTGSGDPTGDINGGNF
;
A
#
# COMPACT_ATOMS: atom_id res chain seq x y z
N MET A 1 17.42 -13.82 16.91
CA MET A 1 16.93 -12.42 16.83
C MET A 1 16.01 -12.34 15.62
N THR A 2 14.77 -11.89 15.77
CA THR A 2 13.75 -11.99 14.70
C THR A 2 13.42 -10.59 14.20
N ASN A 3 13.97 -10.22 13.04
CA ASN A 3 13.80 -8.90 12.42
C ASN A 3 12.39 -8.71 11.83
N THR A 4 12.00 -7.48 11.47
CA THR A 4 10.77 -7.26 10.67
C THR A 4 10.91 -7.82 9.24
N PRO A 5 9.81 -8.28 8.62
CA PRO A 5 9.87 -8.97 7.34
C PRO A 5 10.24 -8.08 6.15
N ARG A 6 10.01 -6.76 6.16
CA ARG A 6 10.32 -5.88 5.02
C ARG A 6 11.60 -5.06 5.18
N LEU A 7 11.76 -4.33 6.28
CA LEU A 7 12.88 -3.41 6.51
C LEU A 7 13.97 -3.99 7.42
N ALA A 8 13.88 -5.27 7.77
CA ALA A 8 14.82 -5.98 8.62
C ALA A 8 15.10 -5.26 9.97
N LEU A 9 14.10 -4.56 10.51
CA LEU A 9 14.28 -3.75 11.72
C LEU A 9 14.49 -4.64 12.95
N PRO A 10 15.46 -4.33 13.82
CA PRO A 10 15.71 -5.08 15.04
C PRO A 10 14.49 -5.05 15.96
N ARG A 11 14.02 -6.22 16.38
CA ARG A 11 12.98 -6.34 17.42
C ARG A 11 13.61 -6.59 18.78
N VAL A 12 13.04 -5.98 19.82
CA VAL A 12 13.46 -6.22 21.20
C VAL A 12 12.85 -7.53 21.70
N GLY A 13 13.69 -8.41 22.27
CA GLY A 13 13.29 -9.69 22.86
C GLY A 13 12.44 -9.53 24.13
N THR A 14 11.70 -10.58 24.48
CA THR A 14 10.65 -10.61 25.53
C THR A 14 11.13 -10.38 26.98
N ALA A 15 12.44 -10.25 27.22
CA ALA A 15 13.05 -10.18 28.56
C ALA A 15 12.88 -8.82 29.29
N GLN A 16 11.94 -7.97 28.88
CA GLN A 16 11.74 -6.63 29.45
C GLN A 16 10.25 -6.36 29.67
N VAL A 17 9.85 -6.02 30.90
CA VAL A 17 8.47 -5.80 31.37
C VAL A 17 7.64 -4.97 30.37
N ARG A 18 6.78 -5.66 29.60
CA ARG A 18 5.65 -5.22 28.74
C ARG A 18 5.85 -4.04 27.74
N LYS A 19 6.92 -3.24 27.83
CA LYS A 19 7.29 -2.18 26.85
C LYS A 19 7.64 -2.71 25.46
N HIS A 20 8.05 -3.98 25.39
CA HIS A 20 8.35 -4.67 24.14
C HIS A 20 7.11 -4.85 23.24
N ILE A 21 5.89 -4.84 23.78
CA ILE A 21 4.64 -5.04 23.02
C ILE A 21 4.29 -3.77 22.23
N SER A 22 4.26 -2.61 22.88
CA SER A 22 3.95 -1.31 22.23
C SER A 22 5.05 -0.90 21.25
N TYR A 23 6.32 -1.10 21.61
CA TYR A 23 7.45 -0.81 20.73
C TYR A 23 7.45 -1.68 19.47
N ASN A 24 7.34 -3.01 19.62
CA ASN A 24 7.33 -3.91 18.46
C ASN A 24 6.09 -3.69 17.57
N ARG A 25 4.97 -3.19 18.13
CA ARG A 25 3.81 -2.76 17.34
C ARG A 25 4.12 -1.53 16.51
N ALA A 26 4.73 -0.49 17.10
CA ALA A 26 5.12 0.73 16.38
C ALA A 26 6.13 0.43 15.25
N VAL A 27 7.12 -0.42 15.52
CA VAL A 27 8.12 -0.84 14.51
C VAL A 27 7.48 -1.63 13.37
N ARG A 28 6.46 -2.47 13.63
CA ARG A 28 5.68 -3.17 12.58
C ARG A 28 4.84 -2.21 11.72
N THR A 29 4.27 -1.19 12.35
CA THR A 29 3.51 -0.15 11.63
C THR A 29 4.44 0.68 10.74
N LEU A 30 5.61 1.08 11.24
CA LEU A 30 6.62 1.79 10.45
C LEU A 30 7.15 0.94 9.29
N ASP A 31 7.41 -0.35 9.53
CA ASP A 31 7.79 -1.31 8.48
C ASP A 31 6.77 -1.39 7.33
N CYS A 32 5.50 -1.21 7.65
CA CYS A 32 4.42 -1.23 6.67
C CYS A 32 4.23 0.12 5.95
N LEU A 33 4.36 1.24 6.67
CA LEU A 33 3.97 2.57 6.16
C LEU A 33 5.13 3.38 5.57
N VAL A 34 6.38 3.15 5.98
CA VAL A 34 7.53 3.96 5.52
C VAL A 34 7.90 3.66 4.06
N GLN A 35 7.72 2.42 3.62
CA GLN A 35 7.89 2.00 2.23
C GLN A 35 6.64 1.25 1.76
N LEU A 36 5.50 1.95 1.82
CA LEU A 36 4.21 1.36 1.50
C LEU A 36 4.16 0.93 0.02
N SER A 37 4.26 -0.38 -0.19
CA SER A 37 4.22 -1.04 -1.50
C SER A 37 3.26 -2.22 -1.43
N VAL A 38 2.21 -2.19 -2.25
CA VAL A 38 1.17 -3.22 -2.28
C VAL A 38 1.31 -4.07 -3.52
N ASN A 39 1.05 -5.36 -3.39
CA ASN A 39 1.09 -6.31 -4.48
C ASN A 39 0.06 -5.93 -5.55
N ASP A 40 -1.17 -5.62 -5.11
CA ASP A 40 -2.31 -5.33 -5.99
C ASP A 40 -3.33 -4.40 -5.30
N ARG A 41 -4.17 -3.72 -6.09
CA ARG A 41 -5.29 -2.92 -5.61
C ARG A 41 -6.62 -3.42 -6.15
N GLY A 42 -7.69 -3.20 -5.38
CA GLY A 42 -9.05 -3.49 -5.84
C GLY A 42 -9.51 -4.93 -5.58
N ARG A 43 -8.68 -5.75 -4.96
CA ARG A 43 -9.06 -7.11 -4.57
C ARG A 43 -10.06 -7.06 -3.41
N THR A 44 -11.16 -7.79 -3.52
CA THR A 44 -12.24 -7.80 -2.52
C THR A 44 -12.20 -9.00 -1.58
N ALA A 45 -11.28 -9.95 -1.80
CA ALA A 45 -11.10 -11.13 -0.95
C ALA A 45 -9.62 -11.46 -0.74
N PRO A 46 -9.21 -11.91 0.47
CA PRO A 46 -7.83 -12.30 0.72
C PRO A 46 -7.39 -13.44 -0.21
N PRO A 47 -6.12 -13.48 -0.65
CA PRO A 47 -5.58 -14.63 -1.35
C PRO A 47 -5.63 -15.87 -0.44
N PRO A 48 -5.81 -17.08 -1.00
CA PRO A 48 -5.94 -18.31 -0.22
C PRO A 48 -4.66 -18.70 0.53
N SER A 49 -3.50 -18.24 0.04
CA SER A 49 -2.18 -18.51 0.63
C SER A 49 -1.38 -17.22 0.78
N PRO A 50 -1.71 -16.35 1.76
CA PRO A 50 -0.98 -15.11 1.97
C PRO A 50 0.39 -15.38 2.61
N VAL A 51 1.42 -14.70 2.13
CA VAL A 51 2.78 -14.78 2.67
C VAL A 51 3.03 -13.58 3.58
N ASN A 52 3.81 -13.79 4.64
CA ASN A 52 4.14 -12.73 5.59
C ASN A 52 4.86 -11.56 4.88
N GLY A 53 4.29 -10.36 4.97
CA GLY A 53 4.76 -9.18 4.25
C GLY A 53 3.95 -8.82 3.00
N ASP A 54 2.98 -9.65 2.60
CA ASP A 54 2.02 -9.31 1.56
C ASP A 54 1.16 -8.12 1.98
N GLN A 55 0.95 -7.19 1.03
CA GLN A 55 0.12 -6.02 1.25
C GLN A 55 -0.81 -5.79 0.06
N TYR A 56 -2.05 -5.39 0.33
CA TYR A 56 -3.07 -5.16 -0.70
C TYR A 56 -3.87 -3.90 -0.35
N ILE A 57 -4.31 -3.17 -1.37
CA ILE A 57 -5.40 -2.20 -1.22
C ILE A 57 -6.72 -2.93 -1.45
N ILE A 58 -7.57 -2.94 -0.43
CA ILE A 58 -8.87 -3.60 -0.48
C ILE A 58 -9.79 -2.83 -1.42
N GLY A 59 -10.39 -3.54 -2.39
CA GLY A 59 -11.41 -2.99 -3.28
C GLY A 59 -12.75 -2.76 -2.59
N ILE A 60 -13.64 -2.01 -3.24
CA ILE A 60 -15.00 -1.79 -2.74
C ILE A 60 -15.79 -3.11 -2.78
N GLY A 61 -16.54 -3.40 -1.71
CA GLY A 61 -17.32 -4.64 -1.59
C GLY A 61 -16.50 -5.79 -1.04
N ALA A 62 -15.61 -5.49 -0.08
CA ALA A 62 -14.76 -6.46 0.56
C ALA A 62 -15.55 -7.58 1.26
N THR A 63 -15.01 -8.80 1.24
CA THR A 63 -15.66 -10.01 1.73
C THR A 63 -14.76 -10.78 2.71
N GLY A 64 -15.36 -11.70 3.45
CA GLY A 64 -14.65 -12.52 4.44
C GLY A 64 -13.99 -11.66 5.52
N ILE A 65 -12.71 -11.92 5.81
CA ILE A 65 -11.95 -11.18 6.84
C ILE A 65 -11.71 -9.72 6.45
N TRP A 66 -11.83 -9.37 5.16
CA TRP A 66 -11.67 -8.01 4.67
C TRP A 66 -12.98 -7.20 4.70
N ALA A 67 -14.12 -7.82 5.04
CA ALA A 67 -15.42 -7.15 5.06
C ALA A 67 -15.42 -5.92 5.97
N GLY A 68 -15.94 -4.79 5.47
CA GLY A 68 -15.96 -3.51 6.18
C GLY A 68 -14.65 -2.72 6.14
N HIS A 69 -13.62 -3.21 5.45
CA HIS A 69 -12.33 -2.54 5.27
C HIS A 69 -12.10 -2.05 3.84
N ASP A 70 -13.16 -1.63 3.15
CA ASP A 70 -13.05 -1.07 1.80
C ASP A 70 -12.04 0.07 1.75
N ASN A 71 -11.23 0.13 0.70
CA ASN A 71 -10.14 1.10 0.49
C ASN A 71 -9.00 1.07 1.52
N HIS A 72 -9.05 0.22 2.55
CA HIS A 72 -7.98 0.09 3.52
C HIS A 72 -6.79 -0.66 2.94
N ILE A 73 -5.62 -0.43 3.53
CA ILE A 73 -4.44 -1.24 3.28
C ILE A 73 -4.50 -2.46 4.19
N ALA A 74 -4.56 -3.64 3.60
CA ALA A 74 -4.44 -4.91 4.30
C ALA A 74 -3.00 -5.41 4.22
N ALA A 75 -2.34 -5.59 5.36
CA ALA A 75 -1.01 -6.16 5.46
C ALA A 75 -1.05 -7.49 6.22
N PHE A 76 -0.56 -8.57 5.61
CA PHE A 76 -0.46 -9.86 6.27
C PHE A 76 0.84 -9.95 7.08
N GLN A 77 0.73 -9.99 8.41
CA GLN A 77 1.88 -10.02 9.31
C GLN A 77 1.69 -11.03 10.43
N GLY A 78 2.64 -11.95 10.58
CA GLY A 78 2.65 -12.88 11.71
C GLY A 78 1.39 -13.74 11.82
N LYS A 79 0.86 -14.20 10.68
CA LYS A 79 -0.37 -14.99 10.49
C LYS A 79 -1.71 -14.26 10.64
N ASN A 80 -1.70 -12.94 10.85
CA ASN A 80 -2.92 -12.13 10.95
C ASN A 80 -2.92 -11.02 9.88
N TRP A 81 -4.12 -10.62 9.46
CA TRP A 81 -4.32 -9.41 8.67
C TRP A 81 -4.37 -8.19 9.58
N ASN A 82 -3.59 -7.17 9.24
CA ASN A 82 -3.67 -5.84 9.84
C ASN A 82 -4.24 -4.88 8.80
N PHE A 83 -5.26 -4.12 9.21
CA PHE A 83 -5.92 -3.14 8.35
C PHE A 83 -5.52 -1.73 8.77
N TYR A 84 -5.20 -0.89 7.80
CA TYR A 84 -4.84 0.50 8.02
C TYR A 84 -5.75 1.41 7.18
N PRO A 85 -6.56 2.28 7.82
CA PRO A 85 -7.34 3.28 7.10
C PRO A 85 -6.40 4.30 6.44
N PRO A 86 -6.56 4.61 5.14
CA PRO A 86 -5.72 5.59 4.48
C PRO A 86 -6.05 7.02 4.95
N GLY A 87 -5.02 7.83 5.15
CA GLY A 87 -5.14 9.26 5.40
C GLY A 87 -4.91 10.08 4.12
N PRO A 88 -5.50 11.28 3.99
CA PRO A 88 -5.22 12.18 2.87
C PRO A 88 -3.71 12.39 2.67
N GLY A 89 -3.24 12.27 1.42
CA GLY A 89 -1.83 12.43 1.08
C GLY A 89 -0.95 11.19 1.30
N TRP A 90 -1.51 10.07 1.76
CA TRP A 90 -0.79 8.80 1.79
C TRP A 90 -0.44 8.36 0.38
N ARG A 91 0.78 7.86 0.21
CA ARG A 91 1.31 7.39 -1.09
C ARG A 91 1.63 5.91 -0.99
N CYS A 92 1.29 5.17 -2.03
CA CYS A 92 1.50 3.73 -2.12
C CYS A 92 1.96 3.38 -3.53
N PHE A 93 2.99 2.54 -3.63
CA PHE A 93 3.38 1.95 -4.91
C PHE A 93 2.65 0.63 -5.13
N ILE A 94 2.06 0.43 -6.30
CA ILE A 94 1.38 -0.80 -6.67
C ILE A 94 2.29 -1.60 -7.59
N ILE A 95 2.73 -2.77 -7.13
CA ILE A 95 3.65 -3.64 -7.86
C ILE A 95 3.00 -4.16 -9.14
N ALA A 96 1.76 -4.66 -9.08
CA ALA A 96 1.06 -5.20 -10.25
C ALA A 96 0.86 -4.18 -11.38
N GLU A 97 0.73 -2.89 -11.05
CA GLU A 97 0.49 -1.83 -12.03
C GLU A 97 1.76 -1.04 -12.38
N HIS A 98 2.85 -1.23 -11.64
CA HIS A 98 4.05 -0.38 -11.66
C HIS A 98 3.72 1.12 -11.53
N ARG A 99 2.73 1.46 -10.70
CA ARG A 99 2.23 2.84 -10.56
C ARG A 99 2.26 3.30 -9.12
N LEU A 100 2.57 4.59 -8.94
CA LEU A 100 2.37 5.27 -7.68
C LEU A 100 0.93 5.78 -7.61
N VAL A 101 0.26 5.49 -6.51
CA VAL A 101 -1.05 6.04 -6.17
C VAL A 101 -0.99 6.87 -4.88
N TYR A 102 -1.92 7.80 -4.73
CA TYR A 102 -2.13 8.53 -3.48
C TYR A 102 -3.60 8.52 -3.08
N TRP A 103 -3.85 8.64 -1.78
CA TRP A 103 -5.20 8.80 -1.26
C TRP A 103 -5.61 10.28 -1.32
N ASN A 104 -6.65 10.60 -2.09
CA ASN A 104 -7.16 11.97 -2.27
C ASN A 104 -8.19 12.38 -1.20
N GLY A 105 -8.53 11.49 -0.26
CA GLY A 105 -9.60 11.68 0.73
C GLY A 105 -10.81 10.78 0.49
N ASN A 106 -11.07 10.43 -0.77
CA ASN A 106 -12.24 9.64 -1.19
C ASN A 106 -11.85 8.35 -1.93
N GLY A 107 -10.65 8.28 -2.50
CA GLY A 107 -10.19 7.14 -3.30
C GLY A 107 -8.67 7.14 -3.53
N TRP A 108 -8.16 5.99 -3.95
CA TRP A 108 -6.78 5.83 -4.41
C TRP A 108 -6.64 6.29 -5.87
N THR A 109 -5.97 7.42 -6.07
CA THR A 109 -5.76 8.05 -7.38
C THR A 109 -4.33 7.82 -7.85
N ALA A 110 -4.13 7.51 -9.13
CA ALA A 110 -2.78 7.39 -9.69
C ALA A 110 -2.11 8.76 -9.82
N PHE A 111 -0.79 8.82 -9.60
CA PHE A 111 0.00 9.94 -10.07
C PHE A 111 0.06 9.87 -11.60
N ALA A 112 -0.09 11.02 -12.26
CA ALA A 112 0.18 11.12 -13.68
C ALA A 112 1.66 10.83 -13.91
N ASP A 113 1.95 9.81 -14.71
CA ASP A 113 3.23 9.69 -15.38
C ASP A 113 3.34 10.87 -16.36
N GLY A 114 4.49 11.54 -16.38
CA GLY A 114 4.74 12.74 -17.22
C GLY A 114 4.61 12.51 -18.73
N THR A 115 4.11 11.36 -19.16
CA THR A 115 3.63 11.00 -20.50
C THR A 115 2.28 11.66 -20.82
N GLY A 116 2.12 12.93 -20.44
CA GLY A 116 1.34 13.82 -21.27
C GLY A 116 2.02 13.81 -22.62
N SER A 117 1.44 13.12 -23.60
CA SER A 117 1.81 13.24 -25.00
C SER A 117 1.59 14.71 -25.37
N GLY A 118 2.60 15.54 -25.10
CA GLY A 118 2.79 16.79 -25.81
C GLY A 118 2.96 16.37 -27.26
N ASP A 119 1.85 16.42 -27.99
CA ASP A 119 1.81 16.23 -29.42
C ASP A 119 2.93 17.08 -30.04
N PRO A 120 4.03 16.49 -30.57
CA PRO A 120 5.08 17.29 -31.19
C PRO A 120 4.66 17.74 -32.60
N THR A 121 3.50 17.31 -33.09
CA THR A 121 2.92 17.80 -34.33
C THR A 121 2.02 19.00 -34.08
N GLY A 122 2.65 20.08 -33.63
CA GLY A 122 2.15 21.42 -33.90
C GLY A 122 1.94 21.57 -35.39
N ASP A 123 0.69 21.70 -35.78
CA ASP A 123 0.15 21.86 -37.11
C ASP A 123 1.00 22.78 -38.01
N ILE A 124 1.76 22.20 -38.96
CA ILE A 124 2.45 22.95 -40.03
C ILE A 124 1.62 23.06 -41.32
N ASN A 125 0.32 22.76 -41.28
CA ASN A 125 -0.57 22.89 -42.44
C ASN A 125 -1.64 23.97 -42.25
N GLY A 126 -1.18 25.20 -42.00
CA GLY A 126 -1.99 26.41 -42.13
C GLY A 126 -1.82 27.06 -43.51
N GLY A 127 -2.59 26.60 -44.49
CA GLY A 127 -3.24 27.42 -45.52
C GLY A 127 -2.42 28.44 -46.33
N ASN A 128 -2.22 28.09 -47.60
CA ASN A 128 -2.16 28.99 -48.76
C ASN A 128 -3.12 30.20 -48.66
N PHE A 129 -2.60 31.43 -48.56
CA PHE A 129 -3.10 32.68 -49.15
C PHE A 129 -2.00 33.75 -49.16
#